data_AF-A0A5R2MVD9-F1
#
_entry.id   AF-A0A5R2MVD9-F1
#
_cell.length_a   1.000
_cell.length_b   1.000
_cell.length_c   1.000
_cell.angle_alpha   90.00
_cell.angle_beta   90.00
_cell.angle_gamma   90.00
#
_symmetry.space_group_name_H-M   'P 1'
#
loop_
_entity.id
_entity.type
_entity.pdbx_description
1 polymer ?
#
loop_
_entity_poly.entity_id
_entity_poly.type
_entity_poly.pdbx_seq_one_letter_code
_entity_poly.pdbx_strand_id
1 'polypeptide(L)'
;TFLDSKKQYDQERFNRIFQQLKNENIKFIAASGNQYAKLKSIFGDKAMFFVAENGAVIYEDNTLYDYQAFEKDVFHNIVNYLNITRGINEIIVCGVKSAYILKNNA
;
A
#
# COMPACT_ATOMS: atom_id res chain seq x y z
N THR A 1 -9.43 11.14 9.34
CA THR A 1 -8.47 10.91 8.23
C THR A 1 -9.19 11.20 6.92
N PHE A 2 -8.63 10.86 5.74
CA PHE A 2 -9.17 11.26 4.44
C PHE A 2 -10.54 10.64 4.08
N LEU A 3 -10.77 9.39 4.47
CA LEU A 3 -12.04 8.69 4.20
C LEU A 3 -13.00 8.82 5.40
N ASP A 4 -14.30 8.88 5.11
CA ASP A 4 -15.36 8.86 6.10
C ASP A 4 -15.63 7.44 6.66
N SER A 5 -16.65 7.32 7.52
CA SER A 5 -17.06 6.04 8.12
C SER A 5 -17.55 5.02 7.09
N LYS A 6 -18.00 5.46 5.91
CA LYS A 6 -18.42 4.62 4.78
C LYS A 6 -17.27 4.32 3.81
N LYS A 7 -16.03 4.68 4.16
CA LYS A 7 -14.84 4.52 3.32
C LYS A 7 -14.91 5.31 2.01
N GLN A 8 -15.62 6.44 2.01
CA GLN A 8 -15.78 7.34 0.87
C GLN A 8 -15.12 8.70 1.13
N TYR A 9 -14.98 9.50 0.07
CA TYR A 9 -14.61 10.90 0.14
C TYR A 9 -15.33 11.67 -0.97
N ASP A 10 -15.45 12.99 -0.79
CA ASP A 10 -16.01 13.89 -1.80
C ASP A 10 -15.01 14.07 -2.95
N GLN A 11 -15.24 13.34 -4.04
CA GLN A 11 -14.35 13.31 -5.19
C GLN A 11 -14.30 14.64 -5.94
N GLU A 12 -15.45 15.31 -6.10
CA GLU A 12 -15.53 16.59 -6.81
C GLU A 12 -14.75 17.67 -6.06
N ARG A 13 -14.97 17.77 -4.76
CA ARG A 13 -14.25 18.71 -3.91
C ARG A 13 -12.76 18.41 -3.89
N PHE A 14 -12.38 17.13 -3.75
CA PHE A 14 -10.97 16.75 -3.78
C PHE A 14 -10.32 17.10 -5.11
N ASN A 15 -10.95 16.79 -6.25
CA ASN A 15 -10.40 17.10 -7.57
C ASN A 15 -10.16 18.61 -7.75
N ARG A 16 -11.09 19.46 -7.30
CA ARG A 16 -10.91 20.92 -7.33
C ARG A 16 -9.70 21.37 -6.51
N ILE A 17 -9.56 20.88 -5.28
CA ILE A 17 -8.42 21.20 -4.40
C ILE A 17 -7.12 20.65 -4.99
N PHE A 18 -7.14 19.42 -5.49
CA PHE A 18 -5.98 18.76 -6.08
C PHE A 18 -5.42 19.55 -7.27
N GLN A 19 -6.27 20.11 -8.14
CA GLN A 19 -5.80 20.99 -9.22
C GLN A 19 -5.16 22.29 -8.70
N GLN A 20 -5.71 22.89 -7.64
CA GLN A 20 -5.11 24.07 -7.01
C GLN A 20 -3.72 23.76 -6.44
N LEU A 21 -3.59 22.64 -5.72
CA LEU A 21 -2.31 22.17 -5.19
C LEU A 21 -1.28 21.96 -6.32
N LYS A 22 -1.69 21.34 -7.44
CA LYS A 22 -0.81 21.16 -8.60
C LYS A 22 -0.35 22.50 -9.21
N ASN A 23 -1.25 23.47 -9.33
CA ASN A 23 -0.92 24.80 -9.86
C ASN A 23 0.07 25.56 -8.98
N GLU A 24 0.04 25.29 -7.67
CA GLU A 24 0.97 25.87 -6.69
C GLU A 24 2.23 25.01 -6.49
N ASN A 25 2.44 23.96 -7.30
CA ASN A 25 3.55 23.02 -7.19
C ASN A 25 3.63 22.31 -5.82
N ILE A 26 2.47 22.09 -5.19
CA ILE A 26 2.35 21.37 -3.91
C ILE A 26 2.03 19.91 -4.18
N LYS A 27 2.87 19.01 -3.67
CA LYS A 27 2.68 17.56 -3.79
C LYS A 27 1.64 17.07 -2.78
N PHE A 28 0.63 16.35 -3.27
CA PHE A 28 -0.29 15.60 -2.43
C PHE A 28 0.17 14.14 -2.32
N ILE A 29 0.13 13.58 -1.10
CA ILE A 29 0.60 12.23 -0.80
C ILE A 29 -0.49 11.48 -0.05
N ALA A 30 -0.88 10.30 -0.55
CA ALA A 30 -1.73 9.38 0.21
C ALA A 30 -0.87 8.38 0.98
N ALA A 31 -0.82 8.51 2.31
CA ALA A 31 -0.09 7.59 3.19
C ALA A 31 -1.04 6.63 3.92
N SER A 32 -0.80 5.33 3.82
CA SER A 32 -1.65 4.29 4.40
C SER A 32 -0.90 3.00 4.69
N GLY A 33 -1.38 2.24 5.67
CA GLY A 33 -0.99 0.84 5.88
C GLY A 33 -1.60 -0.13 4.86
N ASN A 34 -2.44 0.33 3.94
CA ASN A 34 -2.98 -0.50 2.87
C ASN A 34 -1.96 -0.73 1.74
N GLN A 35 -2.18 -1.78 0.96
CA GLN A 35 -1.49 -2.03 -0.30
C GLN A 35 -1.72 -0.91 -1.34
N TYR A 36 -0.73 -0.68 -2.20
CA TYR A 36 -0.82 0.27 -3.32
C TYR A 36 -2.06 0.05 -4.18
N ALA A 37 -2.40 -1.21 -4.51
CA ALA A 37 -3.59 -1.54 -5.29
C ALA A 37 -4.89 -1.01 -4.66
N LYS A 38 -4.98 -1.02 -3.32
CA LYS A 38 -6.15 -0.49 -2.60
C LYS A 38 -6.21 1.03 -2.64
N LEU A 39 -5.07 1.71 -2.49
CA LEU A 39 -4.99 3.16 -2.66
C LEU A 39 -5.38 3.56 -4.09
N LYS A 40 -4.85 2.84 -5.09
CA LYS A 40 -5.18 3.04 -6.49
C LYS A 40 -6.67 2.84 -6.77
N SER A 41 -7.34 1.86 -6.14
CA SER A 41 -8.79 1.69 -6.29
C SER A 41 -9.62 2.83 -5.70
N ILE A 42 -9.08 3.62 -4.77
CA ILE A 42 -9.76 4.75 -4.12
C ILE A 42 -9.54 6.04 -4.91
N PHE A 43 -8.30 6.29 -5.32
CA PHE A 43 -7.91 7.56 -5.95
C PHE A 43 -7.91 7.51 -7.48
N GLY A 44 -7.87 6.31 -8.09
CA GLY A 44 -7.67 6.11 -9.52
C GLY A 44 -6.24 6.44 -9.96
N ASP A 45 -6.03 6.53 -11.27
CA ASP A 45 -4.78 7.00 -11.86
C ASP A 45 -4.68 8.53 -11.70
N LYS A 46 -4.09 8.98 -10.58
CA LYS A 46 -3.79 10.39 -10.32
C LYS A 46 -2.28 10.60 -10.27
N ALA A 47 -1.85 11.74 -10.81
CA ALA A 47 -0.45 12.12 -10.83
C ALA A 47 0.00 12.61 -9.42
N MET A 48 0.27 11.67 -8.51
CA MET A 48 0.56 11.90 -7.10
C MET A 48 1.35 10.74 -6.48
N PHE A 49 1.84 10.95 -5.26
CA PHE A 49 2.54 9.90 -4.52
C PHE A 49 1.59 9.05 -3.68
N PHE A 50 1.85 7.75 -3.66
CA PHE A 50 1.22 6.77 -2.80
C PHE A 50 2.27 6.13 -1.90
N VAL A 51 2.12 6.31 -0.59
CA VAL A 51 2.94 5.67 0.44
C VAL A 51 2.10 4.55 1.05
N ALA A 52 2.35 3.32 0.60
CA ALA A 52 1.65 2.09 0.95
C ALA A 52 2.45 1.27 1.97
N GLU A 53 1.81 0.23 2.52
CA GLU A 53 2.45 -0.74 3.45
C GLU A 53 3.21 -0.06 4.60
N ASN A 54 2.61 1.00 5.17
CA ASN A 54 3.21 1.81 6.24
C ASN A 54 4.56 2.44 5.87
N GLY A 55 4.79 2.71 4.58
CA GLY A 55 6.03 3.32 4.09
C GLY A 55 6.98 2.33 3.43
N ALA A 56 6.71 1.02 3.50
CA ALA A 56 7.56 0.02 2.85
C ALA A 56 7.46 0.05 1.31
N VAL A 57 6.43 0.67 0.74
CA VAL A 57 6.24 0.75 -0.71
C VAL A 57 5.80 2.15 -1.11
N ILE A 58 6.54 2.79 -2.01
CA ILE A 58 6.26 4.13 -2.51
C ILE A 58 6.08 4.08 -4.02
N TYR A 59 4.95 4.59 -4.50
CA TYR A 59 4.68 4.82 -5.92
C TYR A 59 4.58 6.32 -6.19
N GLU A 60 5.14 6.75 -7.31
CA GLU A 60 4.83 8.04 -7.94
C GLU A 60 4.01 7.74 -9.20
N ASP A 61 2.77 8.19 -9.20
CA ASP A 61 1.78 7.89 -10.24
C ASP A 61 1.58 6.37 -10.37
N ASN A 62 2.11 5.77 -11.43
CA ASN A 62 2.07 4.34 -11.71
C ASN A 62 3.45 3.68 -11.69
N THR A 63 4.48 4.42 -11.28
CA THR A 63 5.87 3.98 -11.27
C THR A 63 6.28 3.68 -9.84
N LEU A 64 6.90 2.51 -9.61
CA LEU A 64 7.49 2.19 -8.33
C LEU A 64 8.66 3.15 -8.09
N TYR A 65 8.51 4.00 -7.08
CA TYR A 65 9.50 5.01 -6.72
C TYR A 65 10.55 4.41 -5.78
N ASP A 66 10.10 3.72 -4.74
CA ASP A 66 10.96 3.06 -3.76
C ASP A 66 10.23 1.91 -3.05
N TYR A 67 10.98 0.97 -2.51
CA TYR A 67 10.45 -0.04 -1.61
C TYR A 67 11.52 -0.58 -0.66
N GLN A 68 11.07 -0.96 0.54
CA GLN A 68 11.87 -1.70 1.50
C GLN A 68 11.30 -3.11 1.63
N ALA A 69 12.18 -4.10 1.48
CA ALA A 69 11.86 -5.50 1.75
C ALA A 69 12.72 -6.03 2.89
N PHE A 70 12.25 -7.11 3.52
CA PHE A 70 13.09 -7.90 4.42
C PHE A 70 14.21 -8.57 3.62
N GLU A 71 15.39 -8.64 4.21
CA GLU A 71 16.44 -9.53 3.70
C GLU A 71 15.94 -10.97 3.69
N LYS A 72 16.42 -11.75 2.72
CA LYS A 72 15.93 -13.11 2.47
C LYS A 72 16.03 -14.01 3.69
N ASP A 73 17.15 -13.93 4.43
CA ASP A 73 17.37 -14.77 5.61
C ASP A 73 16.48 -14.35 6.78
N VAL A 74 16.29 -13.04 7.00
CA VAL A 74 15.35 -12.51 8.00
C VAL A 74 13.93 -12.96 7.67
N PHE A 75 13.52 -12.85 6.41
CA PHE A 75 12.22 -13.31 5.94
C PHE A 75 12.01 -14.81 6.21
N HIS A 76 12.97 -15.66 5.81
CA HIS A 76 12.88 -17.10 6.05
C HIS A 76 12.82 -17.43 7.55
N ASN A 77 13.61 -16.75 8.38
CA ASN A 77 13.59 -16.95 9.82
C ASN A 77 12.23 -16.61 10.43
N ILE A 78 11.63 -15.48 10.05
CA ILE A 78 10.31 -15.06 10.52
C ILE A 78 9.23 -16.06 10.07
N VAL A 79 9.21 -16.41 8.78
CA VAL A 79 8.20 -17.33 8.23
C VAL A 79 8.32 -18.71 8.85
N ASN A 80 9.53 -19.27 8.99
CA ASN A 80 9.75 -20.56 9.63
C ASN A 80 9.37 -20.53 11.10
N TYR A 81 9.68 -19.45 11.81
CA TYR A 81 9.27 -19.29 13.20
C TYR A 81 7.74 -19.29 13.33
N LEU A 82 7.04 -18.48 12.54
CA LEU A 82 5.58 -18.42 12.58
C LEU A 82 4.93 -19.74 12.15
N ASN A 83 5.38 -20.34 11.05
CA ASN A 83 4.76 -21.55 10.52
C ASN A 83 5.15 -22.81 11.33
N ILE A 84 6.45 -23.10 11.46
CA ILE A 84 6.95 -24.36 12.02
C ILE A 84 6.96 -24.29 13.55
N THR A 85 7.49 -23.21 14.14
CA THR A 85 7.67 -23.13 15.60
C THR A 85 6.37 -22.77 16.32
N ARG A 86 5.55 -21.89 15.71
CA ARG A 86 4.28 -21.43 16.31
C ARG A 86 3.04 -22.13 15.75
N GLY A 87 3.18 -22.93 14.68
CA GLY A 87 2.05 -23.64 14.06
C GLY A 87 1.05 -22.73 13.35
N ILE A 88 1.43 -21.49 13.02
CA ILE A 88 0.55 -20.52 12.39
C ILE A 88 0.58 -20.76 10.88
N ASN A 89 -0.50 -21.34 10.36
CA ASN A 89 -0.63 -21.60 8.92
C ASN A 89 -1.21 -20.40 8.18
N GLU A 90 -2.03 -19.57 8.83
CA GLU A 90 -2.69 -18.41 8.23
C GLU A 90 -1.76 -17.20 8.15
N ILE A 91 -0.76 -17.27 7.25
CA ILE A 91 0.19 -16.19 6.99
C ILE A 91 -0.08 -15.63 5.60
N ILE A 92 -0.26 -14.32 5.51
CA ILE A 92 -0.27 -13.57 4.25
C ILE A 92 1.09 -12.87 4.12
N VAL A 93 1.81 -13.18 3.05
CA VAL A 93 3.06 -12.49 2.70
C VAL A 93 2.77 -11.48 1.61
N CYS A 94 2.97 -10.20 1.89
CA CYS A 94 2.84 -9.12 0.91
C CYS A 94 4.17 -8.87 0.22
N GLY A 95 4.29 -9.22 -1.06
CA GLY A 95 5.36 -8.76 -1.93
C GLY A 95 4.94 -7.53 -2.74
N VAL A 96 5.91 -6.84 -3.34
CA VAL A 96 5.67 -5.60 -4.12
C VAL A 96 4.61 -5.79 -5.22
N LYS A 97 4.56 -6.97 -5.85
CA LYS A 97 3.65 -7.24 -6.99
C LYS A 97 2.42 -8.06 -6.62
N SER A 98 2.45 -8.81 -5.52
CA SER A 98 1.40 -9.76 -5.17
C SER A 98 1.44 -10.11 -3.69
N ALA A 99 0.29 -10.51 -3.15
CA ALA A 99 0.23 -11.25 -1.90
C ALA A 99 0.37 -12.77 -2.16
N TYR A 100 0.85 -13.50 -1.17
CA TYR A 100 1.02 -14.95 -1.19
C TYR A 100 0.43 -15.56 0.08
N ILE A 101 -0.25 -16.69 -0.08
CA ILE A 101 -0.76 -17.52 1.01
C ILE A 101 -0.28 -18.96 0.81
N LEU A 102 -0.20 -19.72 1.89
CA LEU A 102 0.09 -21.16 1.81
C LEU A 102 -1.05 -21.86 1.06
N LYS A 103 -0.69 -22.75 0.12
CA LYS A 103 -1.64 -23.43 -0.78
C LYS A 103 -2.75 -24.19 -0.04
N ASN A 104 -2.47 -24.70 1.15
CA ASN A 104 -3.43 -25.46 1.94
C ASN A 104 -4.49 -24.57 2.63
N ASN A 105 -4.38 -23.24 2.49
CA ASN A 105 -5.33 -22.26 3.02
C ASN A 105 -6.06 -21.46 1.91
N ALA A 106 -5.90 -21.88 0.64
CA ALA A 106 -6.55 -21.25 -0.51
C ALA A 106 -7.94 -21.85 -0.78
#